data_AF-A0A846ZT12-F1
#
_entry.id   AF-A0A846ZT12-F1
#
_cell.length_a   1.000
_cell.length_b   1.000
_cell.length_c   1.000
_cell.angle_alpha   90.00
_cell.angle_beta   90.00
_cell.angle_gamma   90.00
#
_symmetry.space_group_name_H-M   'P 1'
#
loop_
_entity.id
_entity.type
_entity.pdbx_description
1 polymer ?
#
loop_
_entity_poly.entity_id
_entity_poly.type
_entity_poly.pdbx_seq_one_letter_code
_entity_poly.pdbx_strand_id
1 'polypeptide(L)'
;MNNNYHPGELFQNPLNNSLPLGNVNQPNNQLYIQNFIRKNKGKTATFHLSFPDSIEWRDRVFAGVIEEVGNDFVLINEKGNHHLLWSIYIDYVEFHDKPNY
;
A
#
# COMPACT_ATOMS: atom_id res chain seq x y z
N MET A 1 -9.57 32.04 -53.06
CA MET A 1 -8.40 31.56 -52.30
C MET A 1 -8.55 30.04 -52.21
N ASN A 2 -8.31 29.32 -53.30
CA ASN A 2 -7.03 28.83 -53.85
C ASN A 2 -6.42 27.67 -53.05
N ASN A 3 -6.37 26.52 -53.74
CA ASN A 3 -5.72 25.26 -53.37
C ASN A 3 -4.21 25.42 -53.17
N ASN A 4 -3.61 24.53 -52.38
CA ASN A 4 -2.34 23.82 -52.62
C ASN A 4 -2.00 22.93 -51.39
N TYR A 5 -2.06 21.59 -51.47
CA TYR A 5 -1.11 20.60 -52.02
C TYR A 5 0.20 20.39 -51.20
N HIS A 6 0.18 19.30 -50.38
CA HIS A 6 1.10 18.12 -50.24
C HIS A 6 2.62 18.26 -50.54
N PRO A 7 3.56 17.45 -49.97
CA PRO A 7 3.47 15.98 -49.79
C PRO A 7 4.25 15.36 -48.59
N GLY A 8 4.16 14.04 -48.40
CA GLY A 8 5.03 13.31 -47.47
C GLY A 8 4.55 11.89 -47.13
N GLU A 9 4.91 10.93 -47.98
CA GLU A 9 4.44 9.55 -48.03
C GLU A 9 4.82 8.66 -46.83
N LEU A 10 3.87 7.77 -46.50
CA LEU A 10 4.01 6.33 -46.21
C LEU A 10 5.33 5.83 -45.58
N PHE A 11 5.27 5.45 -44.30
CA PHE A 11 5.92 4.22 -43.86
C PHE A 11 4.95 3.38 -43.03
N GLN A 12 4.73 2.16 -43.51
CA GLN A 12 3.94 1.10 -42.90
C GLN A 12 4.41 0.85 -41.46
N ASN A 13 3.46 0.61 -40.55
CA ASN A 13 3.71 -0.05 -39.27
C ASN A 13 4.30 -1.45 -39.49
N PRO A 14 5.40 -1.79 -38.82
CA PRO A 14 5.63 -3.18 -38.46
C PRO A 14 5.98 -3.24 -36.98
N LEU A 15 5.04 -3.76 -36.18
CA LEU A 15 5.26 -4.89 -35.29
C LEU A 15 4.12 -4.93 -34.27
N ASN A 16 3.12 -5.74 -34.63
CA ASN A 16 2.37 -6.52 -33.66
C ASN A 16 3.37 -7.35 -32.84
N ASN A 17 3.92 -6.77 -31.77
CA ASN A 17 4.30 -7.55 -30.61
C ASN A 17 3.07 -7.58 -29.70
N SER A 18 2.11 -8.42 -30.08
CA SER A 18 1.26 -9.06 -29.09
C SER A 18 2.17 -9.94 -28.23
N LEU A 19 2.86 -9.31 -27.27
CA LEU A 19 3.20 -10.00 -26.05
C LEU A 19 1.89 -10.65 -25.60
N PRO A 20 1.89 -11.94 -25.21
CA PRO A 20 0.73 -12.42 -24.48
C PRO A 20 0.57 -11.41 -23.35
N LEU A 21 -0.59 -10.75 -23.25
CA LEU A 21 -1.09 -10.32 -21.95
C LEU A 21 -1.26 -11.62 -21.18
N GLY A 22 -0.13 -12.19 -20.73
CA GLY A 22 -0.04 -13.27 -19.80
C GLY A 22 -0.56 -12.65 -18.54
N ASN A 23 -1.88 -12.75 -18.40
CA ASN A 23 -2.64 -12.61 -17.18
C ASN A 23 -1.78 -12.08 -16.03
N VAL A 24 -1.57 -10.76 -15.95
CA VAL A 24 -1.05 -10.14 -14.71
C VAL A 24 -2.17 -10.11 -13.67
N ASN A 25 -3.18 -10.97 -13.80
CA ASN A 25 -3.77 -11.64 -12.65
C ASN A 25 -2.85 -12.78 -12.25
N GLN A 26 -1.69 -12.45 -11.70
CA GLN A 26 -1.38 -13.17 -10.49
C GLN A 26 -2.22 -12.47 -9.42
N PRO A 27 -3.29 -13.08 -8.88
CA PRO A 27 -3.69 -12.75 -7.53
C PRO A 27 -2.50 -13.19 -6.69
N ASN A 28 -1.50 -12.31 -6.59
CA ASN A 28 -0.34 -12.50 -5.78
C ASN A 28 -0.91 -12.70 -4.39
N ASN A 29 -0.98 -13.96 -3.98
CA ASN A 29 -1.09 -14.40 -2.60
C ASN A 29 0.21 -14.01 -1.87
N GLN A 30 0.75 -12.83 -2.15
CA GLN A 30 1.88 -12.25 -1.48
C GLN A 30 1.39 -11.93 -0.07
N LEU A 31 1.91 -12.72 0.86
CA LEU A 31 1.75 -12.60 2.31
C LEU A 31 2.48 -11.35 2.82
N TYR A 32 2.11 -10.18 2.29
CA TYR A 32 2.60 -8.91 2.82
C TYR A 32 1.76 -8.53 4.03
N ILE A 33 2.45 -8.11 5.10
CA ILE A 33 1.82 -7.67 6.34
C ILE A 33 0.75 -6.59 6.10
N GLN A 34 0.98 -5.68 5.15
CA GLN A 34 0.04 -4.64 4.78
C GLN A 34 -1.29 -5.18 4.23
N ASN A 35 -1.23 -6.25 3.44
CA ASN A 35 -2.45 -6.88 2.91
C ASN A 35 -3.26 -7.52 4.04
N PHE A 36 -2.58 -8.10 5.04
CA PHE A 36 -3.22 -8.66 6.22
C PHE A 36 -3.84 -7.56 7.09
N ILE A 37 -3.10 -6.48 7.41
CA ILE A 37 -3.63 -5.38 8.22
C ILE A 37 -4.79 -4.68 7.50
N ARG A 38 -4.74 -4.53 6.18
CA ARG A 38 -5.81 -3.92 5.37
C ARG A 38 -7.14 -4.68 5.50
N LYS A 39 -7.11 -6.01 5.59
CA LYS A 39 -8.31 -6.84 5.84
C LYS A 39 -8.92 -6.62 7.23
N ASN A 40 -8.20 -5.94 8.12
CA ASN A 40 -8.58 -5.70 9.51
C ASN A 40 -8.87 -4.22 9.81
N LYS A 41 -9.07 -3.38 8.77
CA LYS A 41 -9.60 -2.02 8.94
C LYS A 41 -10.89 -2.03 9.77
N GLY A 42 -11.03 -1.06 10.67
CA GLY A 42 -12.13 -0.95 11.63
C GLY A 42 -11.98 -1.78 12.90
N LYS A 43 -10.99 -2.69 12.99
CA LYS A 43 -10.68 -3.41 14.24
C LYS A 43 -9.75 -2.59 15.12
N THR A 44 -9.88 -2.77 16.43
CA THR A 44 -8.92 -2.25 17.41
C THR A 44 -7.72 -3.17 17.50
N ALA A 45 -6.53 -2.58 17.43
CA ALA A 45 -5.27 -3.29 17.58
C ALA A 45 -4.25 -2.47 18.38
N THR A 46 -3.33 -3.16 19.04
CA THR A 46 -2.14 -2.57 19.66
C THR A 46 -0.94 -2.76 18.73
N PHE A 47 -0.21 -1.69 18.48
CA PHE A 47 1.00 -1.68 17.65
C PHE A 47 2.21 -1.39 18.55
N HIS A 48 3.20 -2.28 18.49
CA HIS A 48 4.46 -2.14 19.21
C HIS A 48 5.54 -1.73 18.23
N LEU A 49 6.17 -0.57 18.49
CA LEU A 49 7.17 0.02 17.60
C LEU A 49 8.49 0.28 18.31
N SER A 50 9.58 0.00 17.61
CA SER A 50 10.95 0.31 18.02
C SER A 50 11.62 1.27 17.03
N PHE A 51 12.17 2.37 17.54
CA PHE A 51 12.89 3.39 16.78
C PHE A 51 14.37 3.39 17.19
N PRO A 52 15.24 2.62 16.49
CA PRO A 52 16.58 2.26 16.98
C PRO A 52 17.48 3.47 17.29
N ASP A 53 17.41 4.51 16.46
CA ASP A 53 18.24 5.71 16.57
C ASP A 53 17.60 6.82 17.43
N SER A 54 16.41 6.56 17.99
CA SER A 54 15.72 7.53 18.83
C SER A 54 16.24 7.49 20.27
N ILE A 55 16.50 8.68 20.84
CA ILE A 55 16.86 8.83 22.25
C ILE A 55 15.61 8.93 23.12
N GLU A 56 14.65 9.76 22.71
CA GLU A 56 13.44 10.05 23.49
C GLU A 56 12.30 9.07 23.21
N TRP A 57 12.25 8.49 22.01
CA TRP A 57 11.09 7.73 21.52
C TRP A 57 11.47 6.32 21.09
N ARG A 58 12.43 5.68 21.77
CA ARG A 58 12.96 4.38 21.38
C ARG A 58 11.89 3.29 21.30
N ASP A 59 11.00 3.22 22.28
CA ASP A 59 9.93 2.22 22.34
C ASP A 59 8.58 2.92 22.47
N ARG A 60 7.64 2.61 21.58
CA ARG A 60 6.30 3.19 21.59
C ARG A 60 5.24 2.13 21.40
N VAL A 61 4.15 2.28 22.13
CA VAL A 61 2.95 1.45 21.98
C VAL A 61 1.80 2.38 21.64
N PHE A 62 1.03 2.02 20.62
CA PHE A 62 -0.18 2.73 20.23
C PHE A 62 -1.34 1.74 20.18
N ALA A 63 -2.49 2.10 20.75
CA ALA A 63 -3.68 1.25 20.73
C ALA A 63 -4.88 2.00 20.18
N GLY A 64 -5.39 1.57 19.03
CA GLY A 64 -6.44 2.31 18.33
C GLY A 64 -7.14 1.51 17.24
N VAL A 65 -8.15 2.14 16.65
CA VAL A 65 -8.90 1.58 15.51
C VAL A 65 -8.08 1.79 14.24
N ILE A 66 -7.91 0.73 13.44
CA ILE A 66 -7.25 0.81 12.13
C ILE A 66 -8.16 1.56 11.15
N GLU A 67 -7.77 2.77 10.73
CA GLU A 67 -8.56 3.59 9.81
C GLU A 67 -8.15 3.40 8.35
N GLU A 68 -6.85 3.32 8.05
CA GLU A 68 -6.33 3.19 6.70
C GLU A 68 -4.99 2.44 6.67
N VAL A 69 -4.69 1.75 5.57
CA VAL A 69 -3.44 0.99 5.41
C VAL A 69 -2.84 1.24 4.04
N GLY A 70 -1.73 1.99 4.03
CA GLY A 70 -0.93 2.26 2.85
C GLY A 70 -0.02 1.09 2.46
N ASN A 71 0.96 1.38 1.62
CA ASN A 71 1.98 0.39 1.23
C ASN A 71 3.08 0.26 2.29
N ASP A 72 3.31 1.30 3.08
CA ASP A 72 4.37 1.41 4.08
C ASP A 72 3.89 2.00 5.41
N PHE A 73 2.60 2.33 5.55
CA PHE A 73 2.04 2.91 6.77
C PHE A 73 0.70 2.30 7.20
N VAL A 74 0.36 2.48 8.47
CA VAL A 74 -0.96 2.23 9.07
C VAL A 74 -1.42 3.52 9.75
N LEU A 75 -2.61 4.01 9.38
CA LEU A 75 -3.27 5.09 10.09
C LEU A 75 -4.19 4.49 11.15
N ILE A 76 -4.01 4.92 12.40
CA ILE A 76 -4.87 4.51 13.51
C ILE A 76 -5.51 5.71 14.18
N ASN A 77 -6.64 5.47 14.83
CA ASN A 77 -7.31 6.42 15.70
C ASN A 77 -7.29 5.94 17.15
N GLU A 78 -6.47 6.61 17.95
CA GLU A 78 -6.34 6.41 19.39
C GLU A 78 -7.15 7.49 20.13
N LYS A 79 -8.41 7.16 20.43
CA LYS A 79 -9.33 8.01 21.22
C LYS A 79 -9.50 9.43 20.66
N GLY A 80 -9.57 9.56 19.34
CA GLY A 80 -9.70 10.84 18.63
C GLY A 80 -8.38 11.44 18.15
N ASN A 81 -7.23 10.87 18.54
CA ASN A 81 -5.94 11.25 18.00
C ASN A 81 -5.57 10.32 16.84
N HIS A 82 -5.24 10.90 15.68
CA HIS A 82 -4.86 10.14 14.50
C HIS A 82 -3.35 10.00 14.43
N HIS A 83 -2.85 8.76 14.40
CA HIS A 83 -1.42 8.44 14.34
C HIS A 83 -1.10 7.69 13.05
N LEU A 84 -0.14 8.21 12.29
CA LEU A 84 0.42 7.53 11.13
C LEU A 84 1.67 6.75 11.56
N LEU A 85 1.60 5.43 11.47
CA LEU A 85 2.63 4.50 11.90
C LEU A 85 3.35 3.93 10.68
N TRP A 86 4.67 4.06 10.61
CA TRP A 86 5.46 3.45 9.54
C TRP A 86 5.64 1.96 9.82
N SER A 87 5.22 1.13 8.87
CA SER A 87 5.25 -0.34 8.98
C SER A 87 6.64 -0.92 9.23
N ILE A 88 7.69 -0.23 8.78
CA ILE A 88 9.08 -0.64 8.99
C ILE A 88 9.52 -0.62 10.46
N TYR A 89 8.83 0.14 11.32
CA TYR A 89 9.13 0.21 12.75
C TYR A 89 8.21 -0.66 13.59
N ILE A 90 7.23 -1.34 12.97
CA ILE A 90 6.29 -2.21 13.70
C ILE A 90 6.99 -3.54 13.96
N ASP A 91 7.20 -3.86 15.24
CA ASP A 91 7.76 -5.13 15.67
C ASP A 91 6.70 -6.23 15.64
N TYR A 92 5.52 -5.94 16.19
CA TYR A 92 4.37 -6.83 16.17
C TYR A 92 3.04 -6.09 16.42
N VAL A 93 1.93 -6.78 16.14
CA VAL A 93 0.57 -6.25 16.27
C VAL A 93 -0.29 -7.23 17.07
N GLU A 94 -0.99 -6.73 18.08
CA GLU A 94 -1.98 -7.48 18.86
C GLU A 94 -3.38 -7.06 18.42
N PHE A 95 -4.20 -8.02 17.97
CA PHE A 95 -5.60 -7.75 17.65
C PHE A 95 -6.45 -8.07 18.88
N HIS A 96 -7.34 -7.13 19.26
CA HIS A 96 -8.21 -7.32 20.43
C HIS A 96 -9.38 -8.26 20.15
N ASP A 97 -9.71 -8.41 18.87
CA ASP A 97 -10.68 -9.38 18.34
C ASP A 97 -10.01 -10.36 17.37
N LYS A 98 -10.68 -11.48 17.06
CA LYS A 98 -10.19 -12.45 16.07
C LYS A 98 -9.92 -11.76 14.72
N PRO A 99 -8.70 -11.81 14.17
CA PRO A 99 -8.38 -11.14 12.91
C PRO A 99 -9.01 -11.83 11.69
N ASN A 100 -9.19 -11.06 10.63
CA ASN A 100 -9.65 -11.50 9.31
C ASN A 100 -8.43 -11.93 8.46
N TYR A 101 -8.60 -12.97 7.64
CA TYR A 101 -7.53 -13.60 6.85
C TYR A 101 -7.70 -13.46 5.35
#